data_AF-A0A9P7DQG3-F1
#
_entry.id   AF-A0A9P7DQG3-F1
#
_cell.length_a   1.000
_cell.length_b   1.000
_cell.length_c   1.000
_cell.angle_alpha   90.00
_cell.angle_beta   90.00
_cell.angle_gamma   90.00
#
_symmetry.space_group_name_H-M   'P 1'
#
loop_
_entity.id
_entity.type
_entity.pdbx_description
1 polymer ?
#
loop_
_entity_poly.entity_id
_entity_poly.type
_entity_poly.pdbx_seq_one_letter_code
_entity_poly.pdbx_strand_id
1 'polypeptide(L)'
;MQLMIMDLKKVPTEDNTLPPRSSRYSSLPIIASVTSIAACVICASVKDWLSFKMILLGMVSSGITSSIMCTGTITLGRVKPADGVPPGDGMLLLDNRIVILRGNEEDVNAVTKGKLRLKIKGGVRTLLFCASIALSQVTLQLIYMPSGSLPGQFMFLLSLLVSGGCNLYLSAKEEDVRSSALITLLDTPEVTTYQTNSRTTAAVLACLALCWESDTLIPANVLRDIVPIRTKPWNALSQILTKNIKDRNKKFDYRNSDDLDVQEKLLLTELIGDAHAAYDRYIRDYV
;
A
#
# COMPACT_ATOMS: atom_id res chain seq x y z
N MET A 1 14.40 6.81 14.61
CA MET A 1 14.09 6.66 13.16
C MET A 1 13.75 5.19 12.90
N GLN A 2 12.84 4.88 11.98
CA GLN A 2 12.46 3.49 11.69
C GLN A 2 13.01 3.06 10.33
N LEU A 3 13.72 1.95 10.28
CA LEU A 3 14.17 1.31 9.04
C LEU A 3 13.37 0.03 8.86
N MET A 4 12.80 -0.17 7.68
CA MET A 4 12.08 -1.38 7.31
C MET A 4 12.77 -1.98 6.09
N ILE A 5 13.16 -3.25 6.17
CA ILE A 5 13.65 -4.01 5.04
C ILE A 5 12.55 -4.99 4.66
N MET A 6 12.14 -4.94 3.40
CA MET A 6 11.18 -5.86 2.80
C MET A 6 11.91 -6.69 1.75
N ASP A 7 12.10 -7.96 2.07
CA ASP A 7 12.64 -8.95 1.15
C ASP A 7 11.50 -9.54 0.33
N LEU A 8 11.44 -9.17 -0.95
CA LEU A 8 10.45 -9.69 -1.90
C LEU A 8 10.95 -11.05 -2.41
N LYS A 9 10.35 -12.13 -1.92
CA LYS A 9 10.52 -13.45 -2.55
C LYS A 9 9.81 -13.45 -3.90
N LYS A 10 10.36 -14.22 -4.85
CA LYS A 10 9.91 -14.35 -6.24
C LYS A 10 8.38 -14.39 -6.31
N VAL A 11 7.78 -13.33 -6.82
CA VAL A 11 6.31 -13.24 -6.88
C VAL A 11 5.82 -14.28 -7.89
N PRO A 12 4.89 -15.19 -7.51
CA PRO A 12 4.43 -16.24 -8.41
C PRO A 12 3.96 -15.66 -9.75
N THR A 13 4.38 -16.34 -10.82
CA THR A 13 4.25 -15.90 -12.22
C THR A 13 2.88 -16.22 -12.81
N GLU A 14 2.05 -17.01 -12.12
CA GLU A 14 0.70 -17.33 -12.58
C GLU A 14 -0.31 -16.27 -12.15
N ASP A 15 -1.34 -16.10 -12.98
CA ASP A 15 -2.47 -15.16 -12.84
C ASP A 15 -3.11 -15.24 -11.44
N ASN A 16 -2.54 -14.50 -10.49
CA ASN A 16 -3.05 -14.39 -9.13
C ASN A 16 -4.33 -13.55 -9.15
N THR A 17 -5.42 -14.22 -9.48
CA THR A 17 -6.77 -13.76 -9.26
C THR A 17 -7.02 -13.78 -7.75
N LEU A 18 -6.92 -12.61 -7.11
CA LEU A 18 -7.39 -12.51 -5.74
C LEU A 18 -8.91 -12.74 -5.72
N PRO A 19 -9.43 -13.66 -4.89
CA PRO A 19 -10.85 -13.69 -4.61
C PRO A 19 -11.23 -12.34 -4.00
N PRO A 20 -12.27 -11.67 -4.53
CA PRO A 20 -12.71 -10.41 -3.97
C PRO A 20 -13.20 -10.66 -2.55
N ARG A 21 -12.66 -9.86 -1.62
CA ARG A 21 -13.19 -9.53 -0.29
C ARG A 21 -12.60 -10.31 0.89
N SER A 22 -11.85 -9.57 1.71
CA SER A 22 -11.51 -9.99 3.07
C SER A 22 -12.77 -9.95 3.97
N SER A 23 -12.94 -10.98 4.78
CA SER A 23 -14.10 -11.25 5.66
C SER A 23 -14.38 -10.14 6.69
N ARG A 24 -13.43 -9.23 6.95
CA ARG A 24 -13.44 -8.32 8.10
C ARG A 24 -14.55 -7.24 8.06
N TYR A 25 -15.14 -6.97 6.90
CA TYR A 25 -16.21 -5.97 6.71
C TYR A 25 -17.48 -6.58 6.10
N SER A 26 -17.71 -7.88 6.33
CA SER A 26 -18.85 -8.60 5.75
C SER A 26 -20.21 -8.20 6.36
N SER A 27 -20.24 -7.58 7.53
CA SER A 27 -21.49 -7.22 8.24
C SER A 27 -22.16 -5.95 7.71
N LEU A 28 -21.39 -4.99 7.20
CA LEU A 28 -21.90 -3.68 6.77
C LEU A 28 -22.90 -3.75 5.58
N PRO A 29 -22.66 -4.54 4.52
CA PRO A 29 -23.64 -4.70 3.45
C PRO A 29 -24.95 -5.33 3.95
N ILE A 30 -24.87 -6.25 4.91
CA ILE A 30 -26.04 -6.94 5.48
C ILE A 30 -26.94 -5.92 6.20
N ILE A 31 -26.36 -5.01 6.97
CA ILE A 31 -27.10 -3.95 7.67
C ILE A 31 -27.86 -3.05 6.68
N ALA A 32 -27.21 -2.63 5.59
CA ALA A 32 -27.84 -1.81 4.55
C ALA A 32 -28.99 -2.56 3.86
N SER A 33 -28.82 -3.85 3.54
CA SER A 33 -29.86 -4.68 2.93
C SER A 33 -31.04 -4.91 3.88
N VAL A 34 -30.80 -5.26 5.15
CA VAL A 34 -31.85 -5.49 6.16
C VAL A 34 -32.67 -4.23 6.39
N THR A 35 -32.02 -3.07 6.50
CA THR A 35 -32.69 -1.78 6.67
C THR A 35 -33.60 -1.47 5.48
N SER A 36 -33.14 -1.75 4.27
CA SER A 36 -33.91 -1.54 3.05
C SER A 36 -35.11 -2.50 2.97
N ILE A 37 -34.96 -3.76 3.42
CA ILE A 37 -36.05 -4.75 3.47
C ILE A 37 -37.10 -4.32 4.49
N ALA A 38 -36.68 -3.87 5.67
CA ALA A 38 -37.57 -3.35 6.69
C ALA A 38 -38.37 -2.14 6.17
N ALA A 39 -37.72 -1.20 5.48
CA ALA A 39 -38.38 -0.06 4.84
C ALA A 39 -39.43 -0.51 3.81
N CYS A 40 -39.13 -1.52 2.98
CA CYS A 40 -40.11 -2.11 2.05
C CYS A 40 -41.35 -2.67 2.77
N VAL A 41 -41.16 -3.46 3.83
CA VAL A 41 -42.25 -4.10 4.59
C VAL A 41 -43.14 -3.04 5.25
N ILE A 42 -42.54 -1.99 5.81
CA ILE A 42 -43.27 -0.88 6.43
C ILE A 42 -44.07 -0.11 5.38
N CYS A 43 -43.48 0.22 4.22
CA CYS A 43 -44.18 0.89 3.12
C CYS A 43 -45.37 0.08 2.59
N ALA A 44 -45.21 -1.25 2.45
CA ALA A 44 -46.30 -2.14 2.04
C ALA A 44 -47.45 -2.16 3.07
N SER A 45 -47.12 -2.14 4.36
CA SER A 45 -48.10 -2.12 5.46
C SER A 45 -48.92 -0.83 5.48
N VAL A 46 -48.31 0.31 5.11
CA VAL A 46 -48.98 1.61 4.99
C VAL A 46 -49.74 1.75 3.66
N LYS A 47 -49.79 0.69 2.83
CA LYS A 47 -50.39 0.67 1.48
C LYS A 47 -49.77 1.69 0.51
N ASP A 48 -48.55 2.15 0.79
CA ASP A 48 -47.80 2.99 -0.15
C ASP A 48 -47.05 2.11 -1.15
N TRP A 49 -47.81 1.67 -2.16
CA TRP A 49 -47.29 0.84 -3.24
C TRP A 49 -46.30 1.56 -4.14
N LEU A 50 -46.36 2.90 -4.20
CA LEU A 50 -45.43 3.69 -5.00
C LEU A 50 -44.05 3.64 -4.36
N SER A 51 -43.93 4.04 -3.08
CA SER A 51 -42.65 3.99 -2.36
C SER A 51 -42.10 2.57 -2.25
N PHE A 52 -42.96 1.57 -2.05
CA PHE A 52 -42.56 0.16 -2.08
C PHE A 52 -41.87 -0.22 -3.41
N LYS A 53 -42.49 0.09 -4.55
CA LYS A 53 -41.94 -0.22 -5.88
C LYS A 53 -40.61 0.50 -6.12
N MET A 54 -40.46 1.73 -5.65
CA MET A 54 -39.24 2.53 -5.84
C MET A 54 -38.07 1.99 -5.01
N ILE A 55 -38.31 1.58 -3.75
CA ILE A 55 -37.30 0.94 -2.91
C ILE A 55 -36.90 -0.42 -3.51
N LEU A 56 -37.89 -1.22 -3.93
CA LEU A 56 -37.65 -2.52 -4.55
C LEU A 56 -36.84 -2.40 -5.85
N LEU A 57 -37.16 -1.42 -6.70
CA LEU A 57 -36.40 -1.12 -7.91
C LEU A 57 -34.94 -0.78 -7.58
N GLY A 58 -34.71 0.00 -6.53
CA GLY A 58 -33.38 0.33 -6.01
C GLY A 58 -32.58 -0.90 -5.60
N MET A 59 -33.21 -1.82 -4.86
CA MET A 59 -32.58 -3.09 -4.46
C MET A 59 -32.20 -3.95 -5.65
N VAL A 60 -33.12 -4.14 -6.60
CA VAL A 60 -32.89 -5.00 -7.77
C VAL A 60 -31.79 -4.42 -8.65
N SER A 61 -31.84 -3.11 -8.93
CA SER A 61 -30.79 -2.38 -9.66
C SER A 61 -29.41 -2.54 -9.00
N SER A 62 -29.33 -2.30 -7.69
CA SER A 62 -28.09 -2.41 -6.91
C SER A 62 -27.58 -3.85 -6.84
N GLY A 63 -28.49 -4.82 -6.77
CA GLY A 63 -28.17 -6.25 -6.81
C GLY A 63 -27.57 -6.69 -8.15
N ILE A 64 -28.18 -6.27 -9.26
CA ILE A 64 -27.67 -6.57 -10.61
C ILE A 64 -26.30 -5.93 -10.82
N THR A 65 -26.15 -4.65 -10.51
CA THR A 65 -24.88 -3.92 -10.69
C THR A 65 -23.77 -4.52 -9.83
N SER A 66 -24.03 -4.82 -8.56
CA SER A 66 -23.04 -5.45 -7.66
C SER A 66 -22.66 -6.88 -8.09
N SER A 67 -23.62 -7.68 -8.57
CA SER A 67 -23.34 -9.01 -9.13
C SER A 67 -22.41 -8.92 -10.33
N ILE A 68 -22.65 -7.97 -11.24
CA ILE A 68 -21.81 -7.74 -12.41
C ILE A 68 -20.40 -7.29 -11.98
N MET A 69 -20.30 -6.38 -11.02
CA MET A 69 -19.01 -5.91 -10.50
C MET A 69 -18.21 -7.04 -9.84
N CYS A 70 -18.87 -7.98 -9.17
CA CYS A 70 -18.23 -9.16 -8.58
C CYS A 70 -17.64 -10.12 -9.63
N THR A 71 -18.07 -10.05 -10.89
CA THR A 71 -17.45 -10.85 -11.96
C THR A 71 -16.09 -10.31 -12.40
N GLY A 72 -15.71 -9.12 -11.91
CA GLY A 72 -14.43 -8.50 -12.19
C GLY A 72 -13.28 -9.21 -11.46
N THR A 73 -12.19 -9.40 -12.18
CA THR A 73 -10.94 -9.94 -11.63
C THR A 73 -9.98 -8.79 -11.37
N ILE A 74 -9.41 -8.72 -10.16
CA ILE A 74 -8.37 -7.75 -9.84
C ILE A 74 -7.05 -8.32 -10.34
N THR A 75 -6.40 -7.61 -11.25
CA THR A 75 -5.11 -7.97 -11.83
C THR A 75 -4.08 -6.91 -11.47
N LEU A 76 -2.86 -7.33 -11.14
CA LEU A 76 -1.75 -6.42 -10.92
C LEU A 76 -1.07 -6.16 -12.27
N GLY A 77 -1.22 -4.94 -12.81
CA GLY A 77 -0.53 -4.54 -14.02
C GLY A 77 0.96 -4.36 -13.72
N ARG A 78 1.78 -5.33 -14.15
CA ARG A 78 3.25 -5.25 -14.09
C ARG A 78 3.75 -4.42 -15.27
N VAL A 79 4.69 -3.53 -15.02
CA VAL A 79 5.47 -2.89 -16.08
C VAL A 79 6.68 -3.78 -16.33
N LYS A 80 6.82 -4.31 -17.55
CA LYS A 80 7.95 -5.17 -17.90
C LYS A 80 9.25 -4.36 -17.75
N PRO A 81 10.27 -4.86 -17.04
CA PRO A 81 11.57 -4.20 -16.99
C PRO A 81 12.20 -4.18 -18.38
N ALA A 82 13.11 -3.23 -18.61
CA ALA A 82 13.89 -3.23 -19.84
C ALA A 82 14.90 -4.38 -19.82
N ASP A 83 15.26 -4.90 -21.00
CA ASP A 83 16.21 -6.01 -21.07
C ASP A 83 17.60 -5.55 -20.59
N GLY A 84 18.20 -6.28 -19.64
CA GLY A 84 19.55 -6.04 -19.12
C GLY A 84 19.66 -5.09 -17.92
N VAL A 85 18.55 -4.75 -17.26
CA VAL A 85 18.58 -3.90 -16.06
C VAL A 85 19.10 -4.72 -14.85
N PRO A 86 20.00 -4.16 -14.02
CA PRO A 86 20.47 -4.79 -12.79
C PRO A 86 19.33 -5.07 -11.78
N PRO A 87 19.57 -5.85 -10.70
CA PRO A 87 18.61 -6.08 -9.64
C PRO A 87 17.95 -4.77 -9.18
N GLY A 88 16.62 -4.78 -9.00
CA GLY A 88 15.84 -3.57 -8.80
C GLY A 88 15.76 -3.08 -7.36
N ASP A 89 16.75 -3.43 -6.53
CA ASP A 89 16.79 -3.01 -5.13
C ASP A 89 16.61 -1.49 -5.02
N GLY A 90 15.67 -1.07 -4.17
CA GLY A 90 15.22 0.31 -4.11
C GLY A 90 15.04 0.80 -2.68
N MET A 91 15.10 2.12 -2.51
CA MET A 91 14.90 2.78 -1.22
C MET A 91 13.81 3.84 -1.34
N LEU A 92 12.82 3.77 -0.46
CA LEU A 92 11.81 4.80 -0.26
C LEU A 92 12.13 5.56 1.02
N LEU A 93 12.51 6.83 0.84
CA LEU A 93 12.76 7.78 1.93
C LEU A 93 11.45 8.48 2.30
N LEU A 94 10.97 8.26 3.52
CA LEU A 94 9.94 9.07 4.18
C LEU A 94 10.59 9.87 5.32
N ASP A 95 10.00 11.00 5.70
CA ASP A 95 10.58 11.97 6.65
C ASP A 95 11.14 11.38 7.96
N ASN A 96 10.58 10.26 8.42
CA ASN A 96 11.04 9.55 9.62
C ASN A 96 11.17 8.02 9.45
N ARG A 97 11.04 7.52 8.21
CA ARG A 97 11.11 6.09 7.91
C ARG A 97 11.90 5.85 6.62
N ILE A 98 12.80 4.87 6.66
CA ILE A 98 13.47 4.37 5.47
C ILE A 98 12.89 2.99 5.18
N VAL A 99 12.37 2.79 3.97
CA VAL A 99 11.89 1.48 3.52
C VAL A 99 12.79 1.00 2.39
N ILE A 100 13.39 -0.17 2.57
CA ILE A 100 14.24 -0.83 1.58
C ILE A 100 13.44 -1.96 0.98
N LEU A 101 13.30 -1.93 -0.34
CA LEU A 101 12.67 -2.97 -1.13
C LEU A 101 13.77 -3.76 -1.80
N ARG A 102 13.91 -5.04 -1.45
CA ARG A 102 14.93 -5.91 -2.01
C ARG A 102 14.28 -6.99 -2.86
N GLY A 103 14.81 -7.21 -4.07
CA GLY A 103 14.29 -8.24 -4.96
C GLY A 103 14.56 -7.97 -6.42
N ASN A 104 14.01 -8.81 -7.29
CA ASN A 104 14.13 -8.62 -8.73
C ASN A 104 13.40 -7.33 -9.15
N GLU A 105 13.87 -6.68 -10.21
CA GLU A 105 13.25 -5.42 -10.68
C GLU A 105 11.77 -5.61 -11.01
N GLU A 106 11.37 -6.78 -11.53
CA GLU A 106 9.97 -7.10 -11.77
C GLU A 106 9.10 -6.99 -10.52
N ASP A 107 9.61 -7.46 -9.38
CA ASP A 107 8.91 -7.52 -8.11
C ASP A 107 8.88 -6.13 -7.46
N VAL A 108 10.02 -5.42 -7.47
CA VAL A 108 10.10 -4.05 -6.96
C VAL A 108 9.25 -3.07 -7.80
N ASN A 109 9.23 -3.24 -9.12
CA ASN A 109 8.42 -2.44 -10.03
C ASN A 109 6.93 -2.75 -9.89
N ALA A 110 6.55 -3.97 -9.50
CA ALA A 110 5.18 -4.32 -9.14
C ALA A 110 4.72 -3.61 -7.84
N VAL A 111 5.62 -3.36 -6.88
CA VAL A 111 5.31 -2.60 -5.65
C VAL A 111 5.30 -1.10 -5.89
N THR A 112 6.29 -0.58 -6.63
CA THR A 112 6.52 0.87 -6.78
C THR A 112 5.75 1.49 -7.94
N LYS A 113 5.56 0.76 -9.05
CA LYS A 113 4.87 1.23 -10.27
C LYS A 113 3.65 0.37 -10.63
N GLY A 114 3.36 -0.67 -9.88
CA GLY A 114 2.22 -1.55 -10.13
C GLY A 114 0.91 -0.78 -10.07
N LYS A 115 0.04 -1.05 -11.04
CA LYS A 115 -1.32 -0.53 -11.06
C LYS A 115 -2.28 -1.68 -10.87
N LEU A 116 -3.06 -1.66 -9.79
CA LEU A 116 -4.19 -2.57 -9.63
C LEU A 116 -5.25 -2.22 -10.69
N ARG A 117 -5.58 -3.19 -11.54
CA ARG A 117 -6.55 -3.04 -12.62
C ARG A 117 -7.67 -4.04 -12.42
N LEU A 118 -8.90 -3.54 -12.34
CA LEU A 118 -10.09 -4.38 -12.34
C LEU A 118 -10.47 -4.73 -13.79
N LYS A 119 -10.37 -6.01 -14.14
CA LYS A 119 -10.77 -6.54 -15.45
C LYS A 119 -12.16 -7.14 -15.33
N ILE A 120 -13.16 -6.37 -15.79
CA ILE A 120 -14.57 -6.77 -15.80
C ILE A 120 -14.86 -7.58 -17.07
N LYS A 121 -15.60 -8.70 -16.93
CA LYS A 121 -16.09 -9.47 -18.09
C LYS A 121 -17.04 -8.60 -18.94
N GLY A 122 -16.69 -8.43 -20.22
CA GLY A 122 -17.41 -7.56 -21.16
C GLY A 122 -16.94 -6.09 -21.19
N GLY A 123 -15.92 -5.74 -20.41
CA GLY A 123 -15.19 -4.48 -20.51
C GLY A 123 -16.06 -3.24 -20.30
N VAL A 124 -15.79 -2.20 -21.09
CA VAL A 124 -16.42 -0.87 -20.94
C VAL A 124 -17.94 -0.93 -21.17
N ARG A 125 -18.45 -1.81 -22.04
CA ARG A 125 -19.90 -1.89 -22.31
C ARG A 125 -20.68 -2.34 -21.08
N THR A 126 -20.17 -3.33 -20.36
CA THR A 126 -20.76 -3.82 -19.11
C THR A 126 -20.77 -2.73 -18.04
N LEU A 127 -19.69 -1.97 -17.94
CA LEU A 127 -19.59 -0.83 -17.03
C LEU A 127 -20.62 0.26 -17.36
N LEU A 128 -20.74 0.60 -18.64
CA LEU A 128 -21.74 1.56 -19.13
C LEU A 128 -23.16 1.08 -18.84
N PHE A 129 -23.45 -0.21 -19.04
CA PHE A 129 -24.75 -0.79 -18.72
C PHE A 129 -25.08 -0.66 -17.23
N CYS A 130 -24.14 -1.00 -16.34
CA CYS A 130 -24.31 -0.80 -14.90
C CYS A 130 -24.56 0.67 -14.54
N ALA A 131 -23.77 1.59 -15.12
CA ALA A 131 -23.92 3.01 -14.90
C ALA A 131 -25.27 3.53 -15.39
N SER A 132 -25.74 3.08 -16.55
CA SER A 132 -27.06 3.42 -17.10
C SER A 132 -28.18 2.92 -16.19
N ILE A 133 -28.14 1.67 -15.72
CA ILE A 133 -29.14 1.14 -14.79
C ILE A 133 -29.20 1.99 -13.51
N ALA A 134 -28.04 2.28 -12.91
CA ALA A 134 -27.97 3.10 -11.69
C ALA A 134 -28.51 4.52 -11.92
N LEU A 135 -28.13 5.16 -13.03
CA LEU A 135 -28.60 6.50 -13.38
C LEU A 135 -30.12 6.51 -13.63
N SER A 136 -30.64 5.53 -14.36
CA SER A 136 -32.08 5.38 -14.58
C SER A 136 -32.82 5.18 -13.26
N GLN A 137 -32.28 4.35 -12.35
CA GLN A 137 -32.88 4.12 -11.04
C GLN A 137 -32.95 5.39 -10.20
N VAL A 138 -31.86 6.15 -10.09
CA VAL A 138 -31.84 7.43 -9.35
C VAL A 138 -32.78 8.45 -9.99
N THR A 139 -32.80 8.53 -11.32
CA THR A 139 -33.66 9.46 -12.05
C THR A 139 -35.14 9.16 -11.82
N LEU A 140 -35.54 7.89 -11.93
CA LEU A 140 -36.90 7.46 -11.66
C LEU A 140 -37.29 7.77 -10.21
N GLN A 141 -36.40 7.51 -9.25
CA GLN A 141 -36.65 7.82 -7.84
C GLN A 141 -36.83 9.33 -7.62
N LEU A 142 -36.02 10.18 -8.22
CA LEU A 142 -36.19 11.64 -8.08
C LEU A 142 -37.51 12.16 -8.68
N ILE A 143 -37.98 11.57 -9.79
CA ILE A 143 -39.21 12.01 -10.47
C ILE A 143 -40.45 11.50 -9.73
N TYR A 144 -40.48 10.23 -9.37
CA TYR A 144 -41.70 9.59 -8.85
C TYR A 144 -41.83 9.65 -7.32
N MET A 145 -40.71 9.75 -6.59
CA MET A 145 -40.76 9.74 -5.12
C MET A 145 -41.46 10.96 -4.50
N PRO A 146 -41.33 12.19 -5.04
CA PRO A 146 -42.07 13.36 -4.53
C PRO A 146 -43.60 13.18 -4.58
N SER A 147 -44.10 12.32 -5.47
CA SER A 147 -45.52 11.99 -5.60
C SER A 147 -46.01 10.89 -4.64
N GLY A 148 -45.11 10.32 -3.82
CA GLY A 148 -45.43 9.29 -2.82
C GLY A 148 -45.97 9.86 -1.50
N SER A 149 -46.35 8.99 -0.57
CA SER A 149 -46.81 9.44 0.75
C SER A 149 -45.65 9.94 1.63
N LEU A 150 -45.92 10.87 2.53
CA LEU A 150 -44.94 11.37 3.51
C LEU A 150 -44.20 10.25 4.27
N PRO A 151 -44.87 9.24 4.87
CA PRO A 151 -44.16 8.17 5.57
C PRO A 151 -43.28 7.33 4.62
N GLY A 152 -43.73 7.09 3.39
CA GLY A 152 -42.93 6.41 2.36
C GLY A 152 -41.67 7.19 1.97
N GLN A 153 -41.79 8.51 1.84
CA GLN A 153 -40.67 9.43 1.57
C GLN A 153 -39.60 9.38 2.67
N PHE A 154 -40.02 9.42 3.93
CA PHE A 154 -39.09 9.30 5.06
C PHE A 154 -38.37 7.95 5.09
N MET A 155 -39.09 6.85 4.88
CA MET A 155 -38.51 5.50 4.89
C MET A 155 -37.50 5.30 3.76
N PHE A 156 -37.81 5.81 2.57
CA PHE A 156 -36.88 5.81 1.44
C PHE A 156 -35.62 6.63 1.75
N LEU A 157 -35.77 7.85 2.26
CA LEU A 157 -34.64 8.72 2.59
C LEU A 157 -33.76 8.10 3.68
N LEU A 158 -34.36 7.49 4.70
CA LEU A 158 -33.64 6.77 5.74
C LEU A 158 -32.87 5.57 5.17
N SER A 159 -33.49 4.77 4.31
CA SER A 159 -32.82 3.63 3.66
C SER A 159 -31.63 4.06 2.79
N LEU A 160 -31.77 5.18 2.07
CA LEU A 160 -30.69 5.78 1.29
C LEU A 160 -29.56 6.29 2.18
N LEU A 161 -29.87 6.99 3.27
CA LEU A 161 -28.88 7.51 4.20
C LEU A 161 -28.08 6.38 4.84
N VAL A 162 -28.74 5.31 5.30
CA VAL A 162 -28.07 4.17 5.92
C VAL A 162 -27.20 3.43 4.90
N SER A 163 -27.73 3.15 3.71
CA SER A 163 -26.98 2.47 2.64
C SER A 163 -25.80 3.30 2.15
N GLY A 164 -26.02 4.60 1.91
CA GLY A 164 -24.98 5.56 1.52
C GLY A 164 -23.89 5.70 2.59
N GLY A 165 -24.28 5.81 3.86
CA GLY A 165 -23.35 5.87 4.99
C GLY A 165 -22.48 4.61 5.10
N CYS A 166 -23.06 3.42 4.94
CA CYS A 166 -22.31 2.16 4.90
C CYS A 166 -21.30 2.14 3.74
N ASN A 167 -21.71 2.60 2.55
CA ASN A 167 -20.83 2.65 1.37
C ASN A 167 -19.71 3.68 1.51
N LEU A 168 -19.99 4.86 2.07
CA LEU A 168 -18.97 5.88 2.36
C LEU A 168 -17.95 5.36 3.38
N TYR A 169 -18.42 4.68 4.41
CA TYR A 169 -17.54 4.06 5.40
C TYR A 169 -16.63 3.00 4.77
N LEU A 170 -17.17 2.15 3.89
CA LEU A 170 -16.37 1.16 3.15
C LEU A 170 -15.36 1.84 2.20
N SER A 171 -15.75 2.93 1.55
CA SER A 171 -14.87 3.71 0.67
C SER A 171 -13.72 4.34 1.45
N ALA A 172 -13.99 4.89 2.65
CA ALA A 172 -12.95 5.42 3.53
C ALA A 172 -11.96 4.35 4.02
N LYS A 173 -12.31 3.07 3.91
CA LYS A 173 -11.47 1.92 4.27
C LYS A 173 -10.83 1.22 3.08
N GLU A 174 -10.94 1.78 1.88
CA GLU A 174 -10.38 1.19 0.67
C GLU A 174 -8.84 1.03 0.75
N GLU A 175 -8.13 1.99 1.34
CA GLU A 175 -6.67 1.95 1.45
C GLU A 175 -6.18 0.74 2.27
N ASP A 176 -6.86 0.44 3.38
CA ASP A 176 -6.55 -0.72 4.24
C ASP A 176 -6.73 -2.04 3.47
N VAL A 177 -7.80 -2.13 2.67
CA VAL A 177 -8.09 -3.31 1.83
C VAL A 177 -7.10 -3.43 0.68
N ARG A 178 -6.74 -2.30 0.04
CA ARG A 178 -5.76 -2.25 -1.05
C ARG A 178 -4.38 -2.69 -0.58
N SER A 179 -3.94 -2.18 0.57
CA SER A 179 -2.66 -2.57 1.17
C SER A 179 -2.64 -4.07 1.53
N SER A 180 -3.72 -4.57 2.14
CA SER A 180 -3.85 -6.00 2.48
C SER A 180 -3.84 -6.91 1.24
N ALA A 181 -4.54 -6.50 0.18
CA ALA A 181 -4.58 -7.21 -1.09
C ALA A 181 -3.19 -7.23 -1.76
N LEU A 182 -2.47 -6.11 -1.72
CA LEU A 182 -1.10 -6.02 -2.24
C LEU A 182 -0.15 -6.96 -1.48
N ILE A 183 -0.21 -6.98 -0.14
CA ILE A 183 0.61 -7.89 0.69
C ILE A 183 0.31 -9.36 0.38
N THR A 184 -0.98 -9.68 0.17
CA THR A 184 -1.41 -11.05 -0.18
C THR A 184 -0.91 -11.45 -1.57
N LEU A 185 -0.92 -10.52 -2.54
CA LEU A 185 -0.42 -10.76 -3.90
C LEU A 185 1.10 -10.93 -3.97
N LEU A 186 1.83 -10.36 -3.01
CA LEU A 186 3.28 -10.44 -2.90
C LEU A 186 3.75 -11.65 -2.07
N ASP A 187 2.86 -12.61 -1.82
CA ASP A 187 3.15 -13.85 -1.08
C ASP A 187 3.79 -13.59 0.30
N THR A 188 3.25 -12.62 1.04
CA THR A 188 3.71 -12.22 2.39
C THR A 188 5.22 -11.99 2.45
N PRO A 189 5.71 -10.80 2.02
CA PRO A 189 7.13 -10.52 2.05
C PRO A 189 7.67 -10.60 3.48
N GLU A 190 8.92 -11.03 3.62
CA GLU A 190 9.60 -11.00 4.92
C GLU A 190 9.91 -9.53 5.24
N VAL A 191 9.25 -9.02 6.29
CA VAL A 191 9.40 -7.64 6.73
C VAL A 191 10.19 -7.62 8.03
N THR A 192 11.41 -7.08 8.00
CA THR A 192 12.19 -6.82 9.20
C THR A 192 12.15 -5.32 9.51
N THR A 193 11.75 -4.98 10.74
CA THR A 193 11.67 -3.58 11.17
C THR A 193 12.70 -3.32 12.27
N TYR A 194 13.56 -2.33 12.01
CA TYR A 194 14.59 -1.86 12.93
C TYR A 194 14.20 -0.50 13.49
N GLN A 195 14.17 -0.40 14.82
CA GLN A 195 14.20 0.91 15.46
C GLN A 195 15.65 1.34 15.64
N THR A 196 15.98 2.51 15.10
CA THR A 196 17.30 3.12 15.24
C THR A 196 17.21 4.39 16.08
N ASN A 197 18.18 4.56 16.96
CA ASN A 197 18.25 5.72 17.87
C ASN A 197 18.76 6.97 17.15
N SER A 198 19.64 6.80 16.15
CA SER A 198 20.23 7.89 15.36
C SER A 198 19.96 7.74 13.86
N ARG A 199 19.98 8.87 13.13
CA ARG A 199 19.85 8.91 11.67
C ARG A 199 21.02 8.21 10.97
N THR A 200 22.19 8.27 11.60
CA THR A 200 23.48 7.73 11.16
C THR A 200 23.46 6.21 11.20
N THR A 201 22.99 5.60 12.31
CA THR A 201 22.75 4.15 12.42
C THR A 201 21.81 3.64 11.33
N ALA A 202 20.71 4.35 11.06
CA ALA A 202 19.76 3.95 10.02
C ALA A 202 20.33 4.12 8.60
N ALA A 203 21.14 5.15 8.34
CA ALA A 203 21.82 5.32 7.07
C ALA A 203 22.87 4.23 6.80
N VAL A 204 23.62 3.84 7.83
CA VAL A 204 24.61 2.75 7.75
C VAL A 204 23.92 1.41 7.55
N LEU A 205 22.88 1.09 8.32
CA LEU A 205 22.07 -0.12 8.12
C LEU A 205 21.47 -0.18 6.73
N ALA A 206 20.94 0.94 6.24
CA ALA A 206 20.36 1.00 4.90
C ALA A 206 21.41 0.79 3.80
N CYS A 207 22.58 1.41 3.96
CA CYS A 207 23.70 1.23 3.05
C CYS A 207 24.22 -0.21 3.06
N LEU A 208 24.27 -0.86 4.23
CA LEU A 208 24.63 -2.28 4.34
C LEU A 208 23.59 -3.17 3.66
N ALA A 209 22.31 -2.99 3.95
CA ALA A 209 21.24 -3.78 3.36
C ALA A 209 21.21 -3.70 1.81
N LEU A 210 21.52 -2.53 1.23
CA LEU A 210 21.52 -2.32 -0.22
C LEU A 210 22.83 -2.73 -0.90
N CYS A 211 23.98 -2.50 -0.27
CA CYS A 211 25.29 -2.67 -0.92
C CYS A 211 26.03 -3.95 -0.51
N TRP A 212 25.53 -4.72 0.46
CA TRP A 212 26.22 -5.92 0.95
C TRP A 212 26.26 -7.06 -0.09
N GLU A 213 25.18 -7.27 -0.83
CA GLU A 213 25.12 -8.28 -1.91
C GLU A 213 25.19 -7.69 -3.32
N SER A 214 25.01 -6.38 -3.47
CA SER A 214 25.05 -5.73 -4.79
C SER A 214 26.40 -5.06 -5.03
N ASP A 215 27.21 -5.66 -5.92
CA ASP A 215 28.48 -5.08 -6.39
C ASP A 215 28.28 -3.87 -7.33
N THR A 216 27.03 -3.58 -7.70
CA THR A 216 26.68 -2.54 -8.68
C THR A 216 26.36 -1.18 -8.03
N LEU A 217 25.95 -1.15 -6.77
CA LEU A 217 25.67 0.10 -6.06
C LEU A 217 26.95 0.67 -5.44
N ILE A 218 27.08 2.00 -5.51
CA ILE A 218 28.17 2.74 -4.85
C ILE A 218 27.68 3.18 -3.46
N PRO A 219 28.21 2.61 -2.36
CA PRO A 219 27.79 2.92 -0.99
C PRO A 219 27.76 4.42 -0.67
N ALA A 220 28.74 5.16 -1.18
CA ALA A 220 28.87 6.60 -0.99
C ALA A 220 27.70 7.42 -1.57
N ASN A 221 27.03 6.93 -2.62
CA ASN A 221 25.86 7.61 -3.20
C ASN A 221 24.61 7.36 -2.34
N VAL A 222 24.42 6.12 -1.88
CA VAL A 222 23.31 5.75 -0.99
C VAL A 222 23.36 6.54 0.33
N LEU A 223 24.55 6.62 0.96
CA LEU A 223 24.75 7.40 2.18
C LEU A 223 24.47 8.90 1.99
N ARG A 224 24.78 9.43 0.79
CA ARG A 224 24.54 10.83 0.44
C ARG A 224 23.05 11.13 0.26
N ASP A 225 22.28 10.18 -0.25
CA ASP A 225 20.83 10.35 -0.44
C ASP A 225 20.07 10.30 0.89
N ILE A 226 20.57 9.55 1.87
CA ILE A 226 19.95 9.43 3.20
C ILE A 226 20.31 10.60 4.12
N VAL A 227 21.57 11.04 4.11
CA VAL A 227 22.06 12.15 4.95
C VAL A 227 22.55 13.27 4.05
N PRO A 228 21.73 14.32 3.83
CA PRO A 228 22.09 15.42 2.94
C PRO A 228 23.16 16.35 3.54
N ILE A 229 23.36 16.32 4.86
CA ILE A 229 24.30 17.19 5.57
C ILE A 229 25.73 16.66 5.41
N ARG A 230 26.59 17.48 4.80
CA ARG A 230 27.97 17.13 4.44
C ARG A 230 28.99 17.70 5.43
N THR A 231 29.00 17.21 6.66
CA THR A 231 30.07 17.55 7.60
C THR A 231 31.36 16.80 7.24
N LYS A 232 32.53 17.38 7.56
CA LYS A 232 33.83 16.72 7.31
C LYS A 232 33.92 15.31 7.94
N PRO A 233 33.45 15.08 9.20
CA PRO A 233 33.36 13.75 9.80
C PRO A 233 32.53 12.75 8.99
N TRP A 234 31.39 13.18 8.43
CA TRP A 234 30.50 12.30 7.67
C TRP A 234 31.13 11.81 6.36
N ASN A 235 31.89 12.68 5.69
CA ASN A 235 32.63 12.31 4.47
C ASN A 235 33.73 11.29 4.79
N ALA A 236 34.46 11.48 5.89
CA ALA A 236 35.47 10.52 6.35
C ALA A 236 34.84 9.15 6.66
N LEU A 237 33.73 9.14 7.41
CA LEU A 237 32.96 7.93 7.71
C LEU A 237 32.47 7.23 6.43
N SER A 238 31.92 7.98 5.48
CA SER A 238 31.38 7.42 4.22
C SER A 238 32.47 6.75 3.39
N GLN A 239 33.69 7.32 3.35
CA GLN A 239 34.84 6.72 2.68
C GLN A 239 35.28 5.42 3.36
N ILE A 240 35.34 5.42 4.70
CA ILE A 240 35.68 4.23 5.50
C ILE A 240 34.65 3.12 5.26
N LEU A 241 33.35 3.44 5.32
CA LEU A 241 32.25 2.49 5.06
C LEU A 241 32.33 1.93 3.65
N THR A 242 32.54 2.78 2.64
CA THR A 242 32.65 2.35 1.24
C THR A 242 33.80 1.36 1.03
N LYS A 243 34.95 1.60 1.68
CA LYS A 243 36.11 0.71 1.60
C LYS A 243 35.83 -0.63 2.29
N ASN A 244 35.27 -0.60 3.50
CA ASN A 244 35.05 -1.83 4.27
C ASN A 244 33.92 -2.71 3.70
N ILE A 245 32.88 -2.11 3.11
CA ILE A 245 31.82 -2.85 2.42
C ILE A 245 32.39 -3.55 1.17
N LYS A 246 33.22 -2.85 0.37
CA LYS A 246 33.89 -3.44 -0.80
C LYS A 246 34.86 -4.56 -0.44
N ASP A 247 35.65 -4.35 0.60
CA ASP A 247 36.65 -5.33 1.05
C ASP A 247 36.04 -6.45 1.91
N ARG A 248 34.71 -6.42 2.16
CA ARG A 248 33.96 -7.29 3.09
C ARG A 248 34.64 -7.46 4.44
N ASN A 249 35.31 -6.41 4.90
CA ASN A 249 36.18 -6.48 6.05
C ASN A 249 35.37 -6.26 7.33
N LYS A 250 35.44 -7.22 8.26
CA LYS A 250 34.67 -7.21 9.52
C LYS A 250 35.19 -6.18 10.53
N LYS A 251 36.36 -5.60 10.29
CA LYS A 251 36.99 -4.61 11.17
C LYS A 251 37.13 -3.31 10.42
N PHE A 252 36.45 -2.28 10.93
CA PHE A 252 36.59 -0.92 10.42
C PHE A 252 37.97 -0.39 10.85
N ASP A 253 38.98 -0.54 9.98
CA ASP A 253 40.33 -0.05 10.26
C ASP A 253 40.39 1.48 10.08
N TYR A 254 40.74 2.15 11.16
CA TYR A 254 40.70 3.60 11.29
C TYR A 254 42.12 4.15 11.08
N ARG A 255 42.39 4.68 9.88
CA ARG A 255 43.56 5.55 9.69
C ARG A 255 43.13 6.99 9.87
N ASN A 256 43.74 7.64 10.86
CA ASN A 256 43.62 9.07 11.18
C ASN A 256 43.45 9.92 9.93
N SER A 257 42.30 10.57 9.80
CA SER A 257 42.19 11.75 8.95
C SER A 257 42.76 12.93 9.72
N ASP A 258 43.99 13.32 9.40
CA ASP A 258 44.76 14.35 10.11
C ASP A 258 44.15 15.77 10.02
N ASP A 259 43.08 15.96 9.24
CA ASP A 259 42.45 17.26 8.93
C ASP A 259 41.16 17.58 9.74
N LEU A 260 40.92 16.89 10.86
CA LEU A 260 39.73 17.10 11.72
C LEU A 260 40.08 17.78 13.04
N ASP A 261 39.24 18.73 13.44
CA ASP A 261 39.29 19.37 14.75
C ASP A 261 38.93 18.39 15.90
N VAL A 262 39.24 18.76 17.15
CA VAL A 262 38.98 17.93 18.34
C VAL A 262 37.50 17.57 18.48
N GLN A 263 36.58 18.51 18.24
CA GLN A 263 35.14 18.23 18.27
C GLN A 263 34.70 17.34 17.10
N GLU A 264 35.30 17.53 15.92
CA GLU A 264 35.01 16.75 14.73
C GLU A 264 35.52 15.29 14.87
N LYS A 265 36.64 15.08 15.55
CA LYS A 265 37.17 13.75 15.91
C LYS A 265 36.28 13.03 16.93
N LEU A 266 35.72 13.76 17.88
CA LEU A 266 34.79 13.21 18.87
C LEU A 266 33.48 12.78 18.19
N LEU A 267 32.93 13.62 17.31
CA LEU A 267 31.76 13.28 16.49
C LEU A 267 32.04 12.08 15.58
N LEU A 268 33.22 12.02 14.95
CA LEU A 268 33.60 10.87 14.11
C LEU A 268 33.67 9.57 14.92
N THR A 269 34.16 9.62 16.15
CA THR A 269 34.24 8.44 17.03
C THR A 269 32.86 7.92 17.41
N GLU A 270 31.92 8.83 17.73
CA GLU A 270 30.52 8.49 18.01
C GLU A 270 29.83 7.87 16.78
N LEU A 271 30.01 8.48 15.61
CA LEU A 271 29.49 7.99 14.34
C LEU A 271 30.01 6.59 13.98
N ILE A 272 31.27 6.30 14.30
CA ILE A 272 31.87 4.98 14.09
C ILE A 272 31.29 3.94 15.08
N GLY A 273 31.05 4.34 16.33
CA GLY A 273 30.39 3.48 17.32
C GLY A 273 28.98 3.07 16.86
N ASP A 274 28.21 4.04 16.37
CA ASP A 274 26.89 3.83 15.76
C ASP A 274 26.96 2.90 14.54
N ALA A 275 27.98 3.07 13.69
CA ALA A 275 28.18 2.25 12.50
C ALA A 275 28.53 0.79 12.85
N HIS A 276 29.36 0.56 13.87
CA HIS A 276 29.67 -0.78 14.37
C HIS A 276 28.42 -1.45 14.96
N ALA A 277 27.66 -0.73 15.80
CA ALA A 277 26.43 -1.26 16.39
C ALA A 277 25.38 -1.63 15.31
N ALA A 278 25.27 -0.82 14.26
CA ALA A 278 24.49 -1.13 13.06
C ALA A 278 24.99 -2.42 12.38
N TYR A 279 26.29 -2.51 12.13
CA TYR A 279 26.90 -3.63 11.42
C TYR A 279 26.75 -4.96 12.16
N ASP A 280 27.04 -4.99 13.47
CA ASP A 280 26.90 -6.19 14.30
C ASP A 280 25.46 -6.68 14.35
N ARG A 281 24.50 -5.74 14.35
CA ARG A 281 23.07 -6.05 14.30
C ARG A 281 22.67 -6.63 12.95
N TYR A 282 23.14 -6.06 11.85
CA TYR A 282 22.86 -6.57 10.51
C TYR A 282 23.42 -7.98 10.29
N ILE A 283 24.67 -8.24 10.69
CA ILE A 283 25.26 -9.59 10.58
C ILE A 283 24.42 -10.61 11.36
N ARG A 284 24.04 -10.31 12.60
CA ARG A 284 23.29 -11.23 13.45
C ARG A 284 21.97 -11.68 12.82
N ASP A 285 21.30 -10.79 12.11
CA ASP A 285 19.94 -11.01 11.64
C ASP A 285 19.90 -11.54 10.18
N TYR A 286 20.97 -11.39 9.40
CA TYR A 286 20.99 -11.68 7.95
C TYR A 286 22.16 -12.56 7.43
N VAL A 287 23.20 -12.82 8.22
CA VAL A 287 24.39 -13.63 7.82
C VAL A 287 24.57 -14.83 8.75
#